data_AF-A0A2V2LH28-F1
#
_entry.id   AF-A0A2V2LH28-F1
#
_cell.length_a   1.000
_cell.length_b   1.000
_cell.length_c   1.000
_cell.angle_alpha   90.00
_cell.angle_beta   90.00
_cell.angle_gamma   90.00
#
_symmetry.space_group_name_H-M   'P 1'
#
loop_
_entity.id
_entity.type
_entity.pdbx_description
1 polymer ?
#
loop_
_entity_poly.entity_id
_entity_poly.type
_entity_poly.pdbx_seq_one_letter_code
_entity_poly.pdbx_strand_id
1 'polypeptide(L)'
;MDGTARDLLDHDSGAGSGGGAKIGPNALLQLVPVLDRVGGTELRGHLFASGGVFELPDGSAMIDEMPVARVHQAMRRELADLAPALAWAAGKRTGDYILVNRIPRAAQYLLHLLPARLAVPMLTRAIARHAWTFAGSGRFSVKGGAMPVFEIADNPMVRGEFGAHPVCHWHAAVFERLFTRLIDPAFRCEETACCAAGAPACRFEMRLIAPAP
;
A
#
# COMPACT_ATOMS: atom_id res chain seq x y z
N MET A 1 16.51 -49.33 31.76
CA MET A 1 16.09 -50.55 31.05
C MET A 1 14.68 -50.80 31.54
N ASP A 2 13.59 -50.49 30.85
CA ASP A 2 13.30 -50.52 29.42
C ASP A 2 12.32 -49.41 29.02
N GLY A 3 12.37 -49.02 27.75
CA GLY A 3 11.35 -48.19 27.11
C GLY A 3 10.42 -49.02 26.22
N THR A 4 9.22 -48.48 25.98
CA THR A 4 8.36 -48.55 24.76
C THR A 4 7.04 -47.86 25.15
N ALA A 5 6.69 -46.65 24.70
CA ALA A 5 6.30 -46.17 23.38
C ALA A 5 4.83 -46.51 22.96
N ARG A 6 4.07 -45.43 22.64
CA ARG A 6 2.80 -45.32 21.88
C ARG A 6 1.52 -45.74 22.60
N ASP A 7 0.36 -45.11 22.46
CA ASP A 7 -0.15 -44.00 21.65
C ASP A 7 -1.45 -43.54 22.36
N LEU A 8 -1.77 -42.24 22.35
CA LEU A 8 -3.14 -41.72 22.20
C LEU A 8 -3.10 -40.19 22.11
N LEU A 9 -3.28 -39.75 20.88
CA LEU A 9 -3.70 -38.43 20.44
C LEU A 9 -5.00 -38.01 21.16
N ASP A 10 -5.15 -36.77 21.60
CA ASP A 10 -5.64 -35.66 20.77
C ASP A 10 -6.17 -34.48 21.62
N HIS A 11 -6.00 -33.29 21.04
CA HIS A 11 -6.73 -32.03 21.30
C HIS A 11 -6.65 -31.37 22.69
N ASP A 12 -5.86 -30.30 22.78
CA ASP A 12 -6.44 -28.96 22.58
C ASP A 12 -5.34 -27.93 22.28
N SER A 13 -5.08 -27.70 21.00
CA SER A 13 -4.30 -26.57 20.52
C SER A 13 -5.17 -25.32 20.56
N GLY A 14 -5.30 -24.73 21.75
CA GLY A 14 -5.89 -23.41 21.93
C GLY A 14 -5.10 -22.38 21.12
N ALA A 15 -5.74 -21.90 20.05
CA ALA A 15 -5.24 -20.91 19.11
C ALA A 15 -4.57 -19.72 19.81
N GLY A 16 -3.26 -19.61 19.61
CA GLY A 16 -2.51 -18.41 19.96
C GLY A 16 -3.06 -17.20 19.20
N SER A 17 -3.36 -16.15 19.95
CA SER A 17 -3.68 -14.81 19.49
C SER A 17 -2.62 -14.28 18.52
N GLY A 18 -2.86 -14.46 17.22
CA GLY A 18 -1.99 -13.98 16.14
C GLY A 18 -2.07 -12.45 15.98
N GLY A 19 -1.48 -11.71 16.92
CA GLY A 19 -1.30 -10.26 16.85
C GLY A 19 -0.27 -9.86 15.80
N GLY A 20 -0.54 -10.17 14.52
CA GLY A 20 0.30 -9.77 13.39
C GLY A 20 0.28 -8.25 13.17
N ALA A 21 1.32 -7.75 12.51
CA ALA A 21 1.40 -6.34 12.11
C ALA A 21 0.22 -5.94 11.22
N LYS A 22 -0.14 -4.66 11.24
CA LYS A 22 -1.40 -4.16 10.68
C LYS A 22 -1.20 -3.15 9.57
N ILE A 23 -2.08 -3.18 8.57
CA ILE A 23 -2.17 -2.21 7.47
C ILE A 23 -3.61 -1.72 7.26
N GLY A 24 -3.76 -0.54 6.64
CA GLY A 24 -5.04 0.06 6.39
C GLY A 24 -5.89 -0.81 5.45
N PRO A 25 -7.19 -1.01 5.73
CA PRO A 25 -8.02 -1.91 4.94
C PRO A 25 -8.19 -1.44 3.49
N ASN A 26 -7.97 -0.15 3.22
CA ASN A 26 -8.05 0.40 1.86
C ASN A 26 -6.91 -0.04 0.93
N ALA A 27 -5.81 -0.59 1.48
CA ALA A 27 -4.81 -1.28 0.67
C ALA A 27 -5.38 -2.53 -0.02
N LEU A 28 -6.46 -3.11 0.51
CA LEU A 28 -7.20 -4.23 -0.05
C LEU A 28 -8.53 -3.81 -0.68
N LEU A 29 -9.35 -3.04 0.04
CA LEU A 29 -10.71 -2.68 -0.40
C LEU A 29 -10.73 -1.88 -1.71
N GLN A 30 -9.71 -1.08 -1.98
CA GLN A 30 -9.66 -0.28 -3.22
C GLN A 30 -9.24 -1.10 -4.45
N LEU A 31 -8.83 -2.36 -4.29
CA LEU A 31 -8.68 -3.33 -5.39
C LEU A 31 -10.02 -3.87 -5.87
N VAL A 32 -11.03 -4.02 -5.00
CA VAL A 32 -12.35 -4.62 -5.32
C VAL A 32 -12.95 -4.04 -6.60
N PRO A 33 -13.25 -2.72 -6.70
CA PRO A 33 -13.84 -2.14 -7.90
C PRO A 33 -12.89 -2.11 -9.10
N VAL A 34 -11.58 -2.31 -8.90
CA VAL A 34 -10.59 -2.36 -9.98
C VAL A 34 -10.60 -3.74 -10.62
N LEU A 35 -10.57 -4.80 -9.80
CA LEU A 35 -10.63 -6.19 -10.25
C LEU A 35 -12.00 -6.53 -10.83
N ASP A 36 -13.08 -6.09 -10.20
CA ASP A 36 -14.45 -6.34 -10.68
C ASP A 36 -14.67 -5.77 -12.09
N ARG A 37 -14.04 -4.65 -12.45
CA ARG A 37 -14.12 -4.09 -13.81
C ARG A 37 -13.38 -4.90 -14.87
N VAL A 38 -12.36 -5.67 -14.48
CA VAL A 38 -11.50 -6.39 -15.43
C VAL A 38 -11.94 -7.84 -15.61
N GLY A 39 -12.28 -8.52 -14.52
CA GLY A 39 -12.66 -9.94 -14.56
C GLY A 39 -13.82 -10.31 -13.63
N GLY A 40 -14.60 -9.32 -13.19
CA GLY A 40 -15.75 -9.56 -12.33
C GLY A 40 -15.39 -10.09 -10.94
N THR A 41 -16.44 -10.55 -10.25
CA THR A 41 -16.35 -11.07 -8.89
C THR A 41 -15.58 -12.39 -8.80
N GLU A 42 -15.52 -13.17 -9.90
CA GLU A 42 -14.77 -14.42 -9.98
C GLU A 42 -13.26 -14.18 -9.90
N LEU A 43 -12.72 -13.30 -10.77
CA LEU A 43 -11.31 -12.92 -10.72
C LEU A 43 -10.92 -12.34 -9.36
N ARG A 44 -11.76 -11.44 -8.83
CA ARG A 44 -11.55 -10.87 -7.50
C ARG A 44 -11.52 -11.97 -6.43
N GLY A 45 -12.52 -12.86 -6.43
CA GLY A 45 -12.63 -13.94 -5.45
C GLY A 45 -11.42 -14.87 -5.47
N HIS A 46 -10.99 -15.27 -6.67
CA HIS A 46 -9.80 -16.09 -6.88
C HIS A 46 -8.53 -15.42 -6.31
N LEU A 47 -8.26 -14.17 -6.69
CA LEU A 47 -7.09 -13.43 -6.19
C LEU A 47 -7.13 -13.18 -4.67
N PHE A 48 -8.32 -12.96 -4.11
CA PHE A 48 -8.48 -12.71 -2.68
C PHE A 48 -8.27 -14.02 -1.91
N ALA A 49 -8.83 -15.13 -2.39
CA ALA A 49 -8.65 -16.45 -1.81
C ALA A 49 -7.17 -16.89 -1.86
N SER A 50 -6.42 -16.59 -2.93
CA SER A 50 -4.99 -16.90 -2.98
C SER A 50 -4.16 -16.09 -1.96
N GLY A 51 -4.67 -14.95 -1.51
CA GLY A 51 -4.15 -14.20 -0.37
C GLY A 51 -4.61 -14.68 1.01
N GLY A 52 -5.56 -15.61 1.07
CA GLY A 52 -6.23 -16.05 2.31
C GLY A 52 -7.31 -15.07 2.79
N VAL A 53 -7.87 -14.26 1.89
CA VAL A 53 -8.98 -13.35 2.15
C VAL A 53 -10.27 -13.98 1.63
N PHE A 54 -11.11 -14.48 2.54
CA PHE A 54 -12.41 -15.08 2.20
C PHE A 54 -13.58 -14.13 2.46
N GLU A 55 -13.39 -13.16 3.35
CA GLU A 55 -14.35 -12.12 3.69
C GLU A 55 -13.70 -10.74 3.55
N LEU A 56 -14.44 -9.79 2.98
CA LEU A 56 -13.96 -8.42 2.89
C LEU A 56 -14.05 -7.74 4.26
N PRO A 57 -13.01 -6.99 4.67
CA PRO A 57 -13.11 -6.19 5.88
C PRO A 57 -14.15 -5.09 5.72
N ASP A 58 -14.85 -4.73 6.79
CA ASP A 58 -15.83 -3.64 6.82
C ASP A 58 -15.19 -2.23 6.66
N GLY A 59 -13.88 -2.14 6.81
CA GLY A 59 -13.09 -0.92 6.72
C GLY A 59 -13.04 -0.09 8.01
N SER A 60 -13.64 -0.56 9.11
CA SER A 60 -13.70 0.16 10.38
C SER A 60 -12.40 0.06 11.17
N ALA A 61 -11.68 -1.05 11.01
CA ALA A 61 -10.45 -1.35 11.73
C ALA A 61 -9.28 -1.68 10.80
N MET A 62 -8.09 -1.68 11.41
CA MET A 62 -6.85 -2.06 10.76
C MET A 62 -6.75 -3.58 10.67
N ILE A 63 -6.30 -4.08 9.53
CA ILE A 63 -6.31 -5.51 9.21
C ILE A 63 -4.89 -6.07 9.21
N ASP A 64 -4.76 -7.39 9.31
CA ASP A 64 -3.46 -8.06 9.14
C ASP A 64 -2.86 -7.68 7.77
N GLU A 65 -1.59 -7.31 7.75
CA GLU A 65 -0.89 -6.94 6.53
C GLU A 65 -0.58 -8.12 5.61
N MET A 66 -0.42 -9.33 6.16
CA MET A 66 0.05 -10.46 5.35
C MET A 66 -0.95 -10.89 4.27
N PRO A 67 -2.27 -11.05 4.56
CA PRO A 67 -3.22 -11.35 3.49
C PRO A 67 -3.24 -10.27 2.41
N VAL A 68 -3.14 -8.99 2.80
CA VAL A 68 -3.12 -7.86 1.86
C VAL A 68 -1.90 -7.92 0.95
N ALA A 69 -0.71 -8.16 1.52
CA ALA A 69 0.51 -8.35 0.76
C ALA A 69 0.36 -9.51 -0.23
N ARG A 70 -0.10 -10.68 0.23
CA ARG A 70 -0.28 -11.86 -0.64
C ARG A 70 -1.24 -11.60 -1.80
N VAL A 71 -2.33 -10.85 -1.60
CA VAL A 71 -3.25 -10.47 -2.71
C VAL A 71 -2.53 -9.60 -3.74
N HIS A 72 -1.75 -8.60 -3.32
CA HIS A 72 -0.97 -7.77 -4.25
C HIS A 72 0.09 -8.57 -5.00
N GLN A 73 0.76 -9.50 -4.32
CA GLN A 73 1.76 -10.39 -4.91
C GLN A 73 1.10 -11.37 -5.89
N ALA A 74 -0.06 -11.93 -5.57
CA ALA A 74 -0.84 -12.78 -6.46
C ALA A 74 -1.27 -12.02 -7.71
N MET A 75 -1.77 -10.79 -7.56
CA MET A 75 -2.10 -9.93 -8.69
C MET A 75 -0.89 -9.71 -9.61
N ARG A 76 0.32 -9.47 -9.06
CA ARG A 76 1.54 -9.33 -9.87
C ARG A 76 1.95 -10.61 -10.57
N ARG A 77 1.80 -11.77 -9.93
CA ARG A 77 2.16 -13.07 -10.54
C ARG A 77 1.18 -13.51 -11.61
N GLU A 78 -0.11 -13.35 -11.36
CA GLU A 78 -1.18 -13.94 -12.17
C GLU A 78 -1.69 -12.99 -13.26
N LEU A 79 -1.57 -11.68 -13.04
CA LEU A 79 -2.00 -10.65 -13.98
C LEU A 79 -0.82 -9.74 -14.35
N ALA A 80 0.36 -10.29 -14.59
CA ALA A 80 1.62 -9.54 -14.73
C ALA A 80 1.52 -8.31 -15.65
N ASP A 81 0.90 -8.45 -16.82
CA ASP A 81 0.75 -7.37 -17.80
C ASP A 81 -0.20 -6.24 -17.32
N LEU A 82 -1.22 -6.58 -16.52
CA LEU A 82 -2.22 -5.64 -16.02
C LEU A 82 -1.86 -5.09 -14.64
N ALA A 83 -1.07 -5.81 -13.85
CA ALA A 83 -0.81 -5.52 -12.45
C ALA A 83 -0.32 -4.09 -12.19
N PRO A 84 0.57 -3.48 -13.01
CA PRO A 84 0.95 -2.08 -12.84
C PRO A 84 -0.25 -1.12 -12.94
N ALA A 85 -1.11 -1.32 -13.95
CA ALA A 85 -2.29 -0.47 -14.17
C ALA A 85 -3.35 -0.68 -13.08
N LEU A 86 -3.57 -1.92 -12.65
CA LEU A 86 -4.51 -2.26 -11.58
C LEU A 86 -4.04 -1.69 -10.23
N ALA A 87 -2.78 -1.89 -9.88
CA ALA A 87 -2.16 -1.33 -8.67
C ALA A 87 -2.24 0.20 -8.68
N TRP A 88 -1.93 0.84 -9.81
CA TRP A 88 -2.03 2.29 -9.97
C TRP A 88 -3.47 2.78 -9.80
N ALA A 89 -4.44 2.11 -10.42
CA ALA A 89 -5.85 2.45 -10.28
C ALA A 89 -6.33 2.32 -8.82
N ALA A 90 -5.96 1.23 -8.14
CA ALA A 90 -6.31 1.02 -6.73
C ALA A 90 -5.62 2.03 -5.81
N GLY A 91 -4.38 2.40 -6.10
CA GLY A 91 -3.64 3.42 -5.34
C GLY A 91 -4.27 4.80 -5.49
N LYS A 92 -4.67 5.21 -6.70
CA LYS A 92 -5.44 6.45 -6.91
C LYS A 92 -6.74 6.46 -6.10
N ARG A 93 -7.49 5.36 -6.11
CA ARG A 93 -8.72 5.23 -5.34
C ARG A 93 -8.48 5.27 -3.83
N THR A 94 -7.35 4.73 -3.38
CA THR A 94 -6.92 4.85 -1.98
C THR A 94 -6.62 6.31 -1.62
N GLY A 95 -5.91 7.04 -2.50
CA GLY A 95 -5.71 8.47 -2.34
C GLY A 95 -7.03 9.25 -2.26
N ASP A 96 -7.98 8.95 -3.15
CA ASP A 96 -9.34 9.55 -3.12
C ASP A 96 -10.08 9.24 -1.82
N TYR A 97 -10.00 8.00 -1.34
CA TYR A 97 -10.56 7.61 -0.05
C TYR A 97 -9.94 8.42 1.10
N ILE A 98 -8.62 8.59 1.11
CA ILE A 98 -7.91 9.38 2.15
C ILE A 98 -8.37 10.84 2.11
N LEU A 99 -8.47 11.44 0.91
CA LEU A 99 -8.94 12.81 0.74
C LEU A 99 -10.36 13.00 1.29
N VAL A 100 -11.27 12.05 1.05
CA VAL A 100 -12.66 12.16 1.50
C VAL A 100 -12.81 11.86 3.00
N ASN A 101 -12.10 10.85 3.51
CA ASN A 101 -12.41 10.27 4.81
C ASN A 101 -11.38 10.55 5.91
N ARG A 102 -10.16 11.00 5.55
CA ARG A 102 -9.05 11.10 6.51
C ARG A 102 -8.39 12.48 6.56
N ILE A 103 -8.58 13.32 5.54
CA ILE A 103 -8.06 14.70 5.52
C ILE A 103 -9.24 15.67 5.61
N PRO A 104 -9.45 16.38 6.73
CA PRO A 104 -10.55 17.32 6.88
C PRO A 104 -10.57 18.39 5.78
N ARG A 105 -11.76 18.79 5.33
CA ARG A 105 -11.93 19.78 4.25
C ARG A 105 -11.18 21.09 4.53
N ALA A 106 -11.22 21.58 5.77
CA ALA A 106 -10.48 22.78 6.18
C ALA A 106 -8.96 22.65 5.97
N ALA A 107 -8.38 21.47 6.25
CA ALA A 107 -6.96 21.22 6.00
C ALA A 107 -6.64 21.17 4.50
N GLN A 108 -7.54 20.62 3.67
CA GLN A 108 -7.39 20.64 2.22
C GLN A 108 -7.43 22.07 1.66
N TYR A 109 -8.40 22.87 2.11
CA TYR A 109 -8.49 24.29 1.73
C TYR A 109 -7.22 25.06 2.11
N LEU A 110 -6.71 24.84 3.33
CA LEU A 110 -5.46 25.47 3.76
C LEU A 110 -4.29 25.06 2.87
N LEU A 111 -4.14 23.77 2.54
CA LEU A 111 -3.08 23.29 1.66
C LEU A 111 -3.14 23.94 0.27
N HIS A 112 -4.35 24.13 -0.27
CA HIS A 112 -4.56 24.78 -1.56
C HIS A 112 -4.21 26.28 -1.58
N LEU A 113 -4.33 26.97 -0.45
CA LEU A 113 -4.02 28.40 -0.34
C LEU A 113 -2.53 28.67 -0.07
N LEU A 114 -1.83 27.69 0.51
CA LEU A 114 -0.43 27.84 0.85
C LEU A 114 0.46 27.73 -0.41
N PRO A 115 1.53 28.52 -0.51
CA PRO A 115 2.52 28.31 -1.56
C PRO A 115 3.17 26.93 -1.38
N ALA A 116 3.54 26.28 -2.48
CA ALA A 116 4.07 24.91 -2.49
C ALA A 116 5.21 24.68 -1.48
N ARG A 117 6.09 25.68 -1.28
CA ARG A 117 7.20 25.65 -0.31
C ARG A 117 6.76 25.40 1.15
N LEU A 118 5.51 25.72 1.51
CA LEU A 118 4.92 25.48 2.82
C LEU A 118 3.98 24.28 2.80
N ALA A 119 3.18 24.15 1.75
CA ALA A 119 2.20 23.09 1.61
C ALA A 119 2.86 21.70 1.52
N VAL A 120 3.96 21.57 0.78
CA VAL A 120 4.67 20.29 0.59
C VAL A 120 5.22 19.73 1.90
N PRO A 121 6.03 20.47 2.70
CA PRO A 121 6.49 19.95 4.00
C PRO A 121 5.33 19.61 4.94
N MET A 122 4.25 20.40 4.93
CA MET A 122 3.09 20.16 5.77
C MET A 122 2.37 18.85 5.42
N LEU A 123 2.08 18.63 4.13
CA LEU A 123 1.47 17.39 3.64
C LEU A 123 2.39 16.20 3.91
N THR A 124 3.69 16.34 3.62
CA THR A 124 4.70 15.31 3.83
C THR A 124 4.77 14.85 5.29
N ARG A 125 4.76 15.80 6.24
CA ARG A 125 4.72 15.49 7.67
C ARG A 125 3.41 14.79 8.07
N ALA A 126 2.28 15.19 7.48
CA ALA A 126 1.01 14.51 7.73
C ALA A 126 1.04 13.06 7.23
N ILE A 127 1.54 12.83 6.01
CA ILE A 127 1.73 11.49 5.43
C ILE A 127 2.63 10.64 6.35
N ALA A 128 3.78 11.17 6.79
CA ALA A 128 4.70 10.44 7.67
C ALA A 128 4.04 9.99 9.00
N ARG A 129 3.20 10.84 9.61
CA ARG A 129 2.46 10.49 10.84
C ARG A 129 1.41 9.39 10.63
N HIS A 130 0.90 9.24 9.42
CA HIS A 130 -0.11 8.24 9.07
C HIS A 130 0.46 7.09 8.22
N ALA A 131 1.78 7.00 8.13
CA ALA A 131 2.45 6.07 7.23
C ALA A 131 2.11 4.61 7.48
N TRP A 132 1.91 4.24 8.74
CA TRP A 132 1.47 2.91 9.16
C TRP A 132 0.22 2.39 8.39
N THR A 133 -0.65 3.28 7.91
CA THR A 133 -1.85 2.89 7.13
C THR A 133 -1.55 2.28 5.76
N PHE A 134 -0.36 2.52 5.20
CA PHE A 134 0.06 2.00 3.90
C PHE A 134 1.47 1.37 3.90
N ALA A 135 2.28 1.64 4.92
CA ALA A 135 3.59 1.01 5.12
C ALA A 135 3.51 -0.26 5.98
N GLY A 136 2.41 -0.48 6.72
CA GLY A 136 2.28 -1.60 7.65
C GLY A 136 3.42 -1.61 8.68
N SER A 137 4.06 -2.78 8.85
CA SER A 137 5.28 -2.97 9.64
C SER A 137 6.54 -2.33 9.05
N GLY A 138 6.50 -1.90 7.79
CA GLY A 138 7.64 -1.28 7.11
C GLY A 138 8.06 0.02 7.79
N ARG A 139 9.37 0.29 7.78
CA ARG A 139 9.93 1.54 8.34
C ARG A 139 9.80 2.64 7.30
N PHE A 140 8.97 3.63 7.61
CA PHE A 140 8.75 4.79 6.76
C PHE A 140 9.70 5.94 7.10
N SER A 141 10.32 6.53 6.09
CA SER A 141 11.10 7.76 6.22
C SER A 141 10.85 8.71 5.06
N VAL A 142 11.16 9.98 5.28
CA VAL A 142 11.10 11.02 4.25
C VAL A 142 12.44 11.73 4.18
N LYS A 143 12.93 11.94 2.97
CA LYS A 143 14.09 12.80 2.67
C LYS A 143 13.65 13.96 1.77
N GLY A 144 14.46 15.01 1.71
CA GLY A 144 14.18 16.18 0.87
C GLY A 144 13.19 17.17 1.48
N GLY A 145 13.07 18.34 0.83
CA GLY A 145 12.19 19.44 1.26
C GLY A 145 11.05 19.66 0.28
N ALA A 146 11.28 20.50 -0.72
CA ALA A 146 10.27 20.84 -1.74
C ALA A 146 9.93 19.68 -2.70
N MET A 147 10.87 18.75 -2.89
CA MET A 147 10.70 17.52 -3.65
C MET A 147 10.97 16.34 -2.71
N PRO A 148 9.96 15.88 -1.95
CA PRO A 148 10.16 14.83 -0.97
C PRO A 148 10.38 13.49 -1.66
N VAL A 149 11.19 12.67 -1.00
CA VAL A 149 11.42 11.28 -1.34
C VAL A 149 10.90 10.43 -0.18
N PHE A 150 9.92 9.59 -0.45
CA PHE A 150 9.38 8.65 0.52
C PHE A 150 10.14 7.34 0.43
N GLU A 151 10.49 6.77 1.58
CA GLU A 151 11.16 5.48 1.66
C GLU A 151 10.38 4.53 2.58
N ILE A 152 10.20 3.29 2.14
CA ILE A 152 9.63 2.19 2.93
C ILE A 152 10.64 1.05 2.96
N ALA A 153 11.39 0.94 4.05
CA ALA A 153 12.28 -0.19 4.28
C ALA A 153 11.49 -1.38 4.84
N ASP A 154 11.85 -2.59 4.44
CA ASP A 154 11.13 -3.83 4.80
C ASP A 154 9.61 -3.72 4.50
N ASN A 155 9.29 -3.23 3.30
CA ASN A 155 7.92 -3.01 2.85
C ASN A 155 7.15 -4.35 2.80
N PRO A 156 6.10 -4.55 3.62
CA PRO A 156 5.39 -5.83 3.69
C PRO A 156 4.73 -6.20 2.36
N MET A 157 4.38 -5.22 1.53
CA MET A 157 3.72 -5.45 0.24
C MET A 157 4.59 -6.19 -0.78
N VAL A 158 5.91 -6.16 -0.59
CA VAL A 158 6.89 -6.79 -1.49
C VAL A 158 7.89 -7.69 -0.75
N ARG A 159 7.66 -7.95 0.54
CA ARG A 159 8.53 -8.81 1.35
C ARG A 159 8.52 -10.22 0.76
N GLY A 160 9.72 -10.75 0.48
CA GLY A 160 9.91 -12.07 -0.11
C GLY A 160 9.68 -12.14 -1.63
N GLU A 161 9.37 -11.03 -2.29
CA GLU A 161 9.36 -10.97 -3.75
C GLU A 161 10.75 -10.65 -4.32
N PHE A 162 10.97 -11.10 -5.55
CA PHE A 162 12.15 -10.79 -6.33
C PHE A 162 11.73 -10.36 -7.73
N GLY A 163 12.27 -9.24 -8.22
CA GLY A 163 11.98 -8.71 -9.55
C GLY A 163 13.14 -7.88 -10.07
N ALA A 164 13.27 -7.77 -11.38
CA ALA A 164 14.33 -6.98 -12.01
C ALA A 164 14.07 -5.46 -11.96
N HIS A 165 12.84 -5.04 -11.63
CA HIS A 165 12.39 -3.65 -11.69
C HIS A 165 11.52 -3.31 -10.46
N PRO A 166 11.34 -2.02 -10.13
CA PRO A 166 10.38 -1.59 -9.11
C PRO A 166 8.94 -2.01 -9.42
N VAL A 167 8.16 -2.37 -8.39
CA VAL A 167 6.81 -2.96 -8.52
C VAL A 167 5.74 -2.38 -7.58
N CYS A 168 6.08 -1.43 -6.72
CA CYS A 168 5.16 -0.81 -5.75
C CYS A 168 4.31 0.31 -6.37
N HIS A 169 3.73 0.07 -7.54
CA HIS A 169 2.92 1.06 -8.27
C HIS A 169 1.72 1.58 -7.46
N TRP A 170 1.20 0.78 -6.53
CA TRP A 170 0.12 1.19 -5.62
C TRP A 170 0.57 2.34 -4.70
N HIS A 171 1.74 2.24 -4.06
CA HIS A 171 2.27 3.30 -3.20
C HIS A 171 2.55 4.58 -3.98
N ALA A 172 3.20 4.46 -5.14
CA ALA A 172 3.48 5.60 -6.01
C ALA A 172 2.20 6.34 -6.40
N ALA A 173 1.14 5.60 -6.78
CA ALA A 173 -0.16 6.18 -7.11
C ALA A 173 -0.85 6.87 -5.92
N VAL A 174 -0.72 6.33 -4.70
CA VAL A 174 -1.25 6.97 -3.48
C VAL A 174 -0.57 8.32 -3.26
N PHE A 175 0.77 8.35 -3.28
CA PHE A 175 1.52 9.59 -3.05
C PHE A 175 1.27 10.61 -4.15
N GLU A 176 1.32 10.20 -5.42
CA GLU A 176 1.00 11.09 -6.54
C GLU A 176 -0.41 11.67 -6.40
N ARG A 177 -1.40 10.84 -6.04
CA ARG A 177 -2.78 11.31 -5.91
C ARG A 177 -2.94 12.37 -4.83
N LEU A 178 -2.28 12.22 -3.69
CA LEU A 178 -2.34 13.22 -2.61
C LEU A 178 -1.71 14.55 -3.04
N PHE A 179 -0.54 14.51 -3.68
CA PHE A 179 0.15 15.73 -4.11
C PHE A 179 -0.58 16.44 -5.26
N THR A 180 -1.03 15.69 -6.26
CA THR A 180 -1.80 16.24 -7.39
C THR A 180 -3.13 16.85 -6.96
N ARG A 181 -3.73 16.35 -5.88
CA ARG A 181 -5.02 16.83 -5.39
C ARG A 181 -4.93 17.91 -4.33
N LEU A 182 -3.80 18.09 -3.66
CA LEU A 182 -3.68 19.05 -2.56
C LEU A 182 -2.64 20.15 -2.82
N ILE A 183 -1.72 19.94 -3.75
CA ILE A 183 -0.59 20.86 -3.99
C ILE A 183 -0.63 21.39 -5.42
N ASP A 184 -0.28 20.54 -6.40
CA ASP A 184 -0.14 20.95 -7.80
C ASP A 184 -0.39 19.75 -8.73
N PRO A 185 -1.26 19.87 -9.76
CA PRO A 185 -1.55 18.79 -10.70
C PRO A 185 -0.33 18.30 -11.52
N ALA A 186 0.76 19.07 -11.55
CA ALA A 186 2.02 18.70 -12.21
C ALA A 186 2.89 17.74 -11.38
N PHE A 187 2.53 17.45 -10.13
CA PHE A 187 3.28 16.45 -9.35
C PHE A 187 3.16 15.05 -9.97
N ARG A 188 4.28 14.34 -10.03
CA ARG A 188 4.37 12.91 -10.36
C ARG A 188 5.16 12.19 -9.30
N CYS A 189 4.84 10.91 -9.10
CA CYS A 189 5.57 10.02 -8.19
C CYS A 189 6.12 8.83 -8.97
N GLU A 190 7.43 8.61 -8.86
CA GLU A 190 8.10 7.46 -9.47
C GLU A 190 8.79 6.62 -8.39
N GLU A 191 8.59 5.30 -8.42
CA GLU A 191 9.41 4.39 -7.63
C GLU A 191 10.75 4.15 -8.35
N THR A 192 11.83 4.64 -7.76
CA THR A 192 13.19 4.62 -8.34
C THR A 192 14.06 3.48 -7.82
N ALA A 193 13.67 2.87 -6.70
CA ALA A 193 14.30 1.69 -6.12
C ALA A 193 13.25 0.88 -5.34
N CYS A 194 13.42 -0.44 -5.26
CA CYS A 194 12.43 -1.33 -4.65
C CYS A 194 13.09 -2.46 -3.85
N CYS A 195 12.52 -2.82 -2.70
CA CYS A 195 12.96 -3.98 -1.93
C CYS A 195 12.90 -5.28 -2.75
N ALA A 196 11.89 -5.44 -3.61
CA ALA A 196 11.79 -6.60 -4.52
C ALA A 196 12.95 -6.66 -5.54
N ALA A 197 13.56 -5.52 -5.86
CA ALA A 197 14.71 -5.42 -6.73
C ALA A 197 16.05 -5.42 -5.96
N GLY A 198 16.03 -5.81 -4.68
CA GLY A 198 17.22 -5.89 -3.83
C GLY A 198 17.67 -4.57 -3.20
N ALA A 199 16.91 -3.47 -3.38
CA ALA A 199 17.22 -2.20 -2.71
C ALA A 199 16.93 -2.26 -1.20
N PRO A 200 17.61 -1.46 -0.36
CA PRO A 200 17.37 -1.44 1.07
C PRO A 200 15.99 -0.86 1.47
N ALA A 201 15.34 -0.12 0.56
CA ALA A 201 14.01 0.43 0.73
C ALA A 201 13.33 0.63 -0.62
N CYS A 202 11.99 0.54 -0.64
CA CYS A 202 11.19 1.09 -1.72
C CYS A 202 11.25 2.60 -1.66
N ARG A 203 11.67 3.25 -2.75
CA ARG A 203 11.99 4.68 -2.79
C ARG A 203 11.15 5.38 -3.85
N PHE A 204 10.33 6.34 -3.41
CA PHE A 204 9.36 7.05 -4.22
C PHE A 204 9.73 8.53 -4.30
N GLU A 205 10.14 8.99 -5.48
CA GLU A 205 10.52 10.37 -5.71
C GLU A 205 9.34 11.19 -6.21
N MET A 206 9.07 12.32 -5.55
CA MET A 206 8.15 13.33 -6.07
C MET A 206 8.88 14.28 -7.01
N ARG A 207 8.33 14.52 -8.19
CA ARG A 207 8.83 15.51 -9.16
C ARG A 207 7.70 16.35 -9.74
N LEU A 208 8.01 17.55 -10.21
CA LEU A 208 7.11 18.31 -11.07
C LEU A 208 7.44 18.00 -12.53
N ILE A 209 6.41 17.73 -13.34
CA ILE A 209 6.56 17.71 -14.78
C ILE A 209 6.22 19.10 -15.33
N ALA A 210 6.94 19.54 -16.37
CA ALA A 210 6.55 20.75 -17.09
C ALA A 210 5.13 20.55 -17.66
N PRO A 211 4.28 21.60 -17.69
CA PRO A 211 3.04 21.52 -18.42
C PRO A 211 3.32 21.17 -19.88
N ALA A 212 2.45 20.34 -20.48
CA ALA A 212 2.53 20.08 -21.91
C ALA A 212 2.43 21.43 -22.67
N PRO A 213 3.24 21.65 -23.71
CA PRO A 213 3.23 22.88 -24.50
C PRO A 213 1.87 23.13 -25.17
#